data_AF-A0A6M3IZL7-F1
#
_entry.id   AF-A0A6M3IZL7-F1
#
_cell.length_a   1.000
_cell.length_b   1.000
_cell.length_c   1.000
_cell.angle_alpha   90.00
_cell.angle_beta   90.00
_cell.angle_gamma   90.00
#
_symmetry.space_group_name_H-M   'P 1'
#
loop_
_entity.id
_entity.type
_entity.pdbx_description
1 polymer ?
#
loop_
_entity_poly.entity_id
_entity_poly.type
_entity_poly.pdbx_seq_one_letter_code
_entity_poly.pdbx_strand_id
1 'polypeptide(L)'
;MAVNELWQGFLEQNPDIYYQGMIPKGTPGFADYWRRQSGNVWNQYQGALGQQVLGGGVPNMMFGDFLNQYPFAKYWSELSPASRGINMGALSPGLLWRM
;
A
#
# COMPACT_ATOMS: atom_id res chain seq x y z
N MET A 1 -13.91 14.68 24.12
CA MET A 1 -13.03 14.48 22.94
C MET A 1 -12.00 13.35 23.14
N ALA A 2 -12.10 12.50 24.17
CA ALA A 2 -11.06 11.51 24.51
C ALA A 2 -11.03 10.21 23.67
N VAL A 3 -12.12 9.89 22.96
CA VAL A 3 -12.21 8.62 22.20
C VAL A 3 -11.27 8.63 20.99
N ASN A 4 -11.03 9.80 20.39
CA ASN A 4 -10.23 9.91 19.18
C ASN A 4 -8.72 9.75 19.46
N GLU A 5 -8.23 10.27 20.59
CA GLU A 5 -6.83 10.15 21.00
C GLU A 5 -6.44 8.71 21.33
N LEU A 6 -7.36 7.93 21.92
CA LEU A 6 -7.12 6.54 22.28
C LEU A 6 -7.02 5.65 21.04
N TRP A 7 -7.89 5.87 20.06
CA TRP A 7 -7.82 5.17 18.77
C TRP A 7 -6.64 5.63 17.93
N GLN A 8 -6.33 6.93 17.89
CA GLN A 8 -5.13 7.42 17.19
C GLN A 8 -3.85 6.82 17.78
N GLY A 9 -3.68 6.87 19.11
CA GLY A 9 -2.52 6.26 19.77
C GLY A 9 -2.43 4.74 19.55
N PHE A 10 -3.58 4.04 19.57
CA PHE A 10 -3.61 2.61 19.25
C PHE A 10 -3.18 2.32 17.81
N LEU A 11 -3.64 3.11 16.84
CA LEU A 11 -3.33 2.93 15.41
C LEU A 11 -1.89 3.34 15.08
N GLU A 12 -1.30 4.28 15.82
CA GLU A 12 0.13 4.59 15.76
C GLU A 12 1.00 3.47 16.32
N GLN A 13 0.56 2.81 17.40
CA GLN A 13 1.23 1.65 17.98
C GLN A 13 1.06 0.38 17.13
N ASN A 14 -0.02 0.32 16.32
CA ASN A 14 -0.35 -0.82 15.48
C ASN A 14 -0.50 -0.38 14.00
N PRO A 15 0.58 0.09 13.37
CA PRO A 15 0.52 0.63 12.01
C PRO A 15 0.06 -0.42 10.99
N ASP A 16 0.32 -1.71 11.23
CA ASP A 16 -0.15 -2.80 10.37
C ASP A 16 -1.68 -2.91 10.32
N ILE A 17 -2.35 -2.75 11.47
CA ILE A 17 -3.81 -2.82 11.54
C ILE A 17 -4.41 -1.64 10.78
N TYR A 18 -3.87 -0.45 11.02
CA TYR A 18 -4.31 0.75 10.32
C TYR A 18 -4.07 0.65 8.81
N TYR A 19 -2.87 0.22 8.41
CA TYR A 19 -2.51 -0.01 7.01
C TYR A 19 -3.49 -0.95 6.31
N GLN A 20 -3.79 -2.11 6.91
CA GLN A 20 -4.74 -3.07 6.34
C GLN A 20 -6.15 -2.50 6.19
N GLY A 21 -6.59 -1.63 7.11
CA GLY A 21 -7.88 -0.95 7.04
C GLY A 21 -7.94 0.12 5.93
N MET A 22 -6.80 0.71 5.59
CA MET A 22 -6.68 1.77 4.58
C MET A 22 -6.52 1.23 3.15
N ILE A 23 -6.14 -0.04 2.98
CA ILE A 23 -6.06 -0.65 1.65
C ILE A 23 -7.44 -0.53 0.98
N PRO A 24 -7.53 0.19 -0.16
CA PRO A 24 -8.79 0.33 -0.86
C PRO A 24 -9.41 -1.03 -1.18
N LYS A 25 -10.73 -1.15 -1.03
CA LYS A 25 -11.43 -2.36 -1.46
C LYS A 25 -11.29 -2.48 -2.98
N GLY A 26 -10.60 -3.52 -3.43
CA GLY A 26 -10.28 -3.77 -4.83
C GLY A 26 -10.45 -5.24 -5.19
N THR A 27 -9.79 -5.68 -6.26
CA THR A 27 -9.71 -7.11 -6.58
C THR A 27 -8.94 -7.87 -5.50
N PRO A 28 -9.17 -9.18 -5.30
CA PRO A 28 -8.40 -9.97 -4.34
C PRO A 28 -6.87 -9.82 -4.52
N GLY A 29 -6.40 -9.80 -5.77
CA GLY A 29 -4.98 -9.58 -6.10
C GLY A 29 -4.44 -8.21 -5.68
N PHE A 30 -5.27 -7.15 -5.74
CA PHE A 30 -4.89 -5.82 -5.27
C PHE A 30 -4.65 -5.83 -3.76
N ALA A 31 -5.60 -6.36 -2.99
CA ALA A 31 -5.49 -6.42 -1.54
C ALA A 31 -4.31 -7.30 -1.09
N ASP A 32 -4.13 -8.46 -1.74
CA ASP A 32 -3.05 -9.39 -1.40
C ASP A 32 -1.66 -8.84 -1.75
N TYR A 33 -1.54 -8.08 -2.84
CA TYR A 33 -0.31 -7.37 -3.14
C TYR A 33 0.02 -6.36 -2.05
N TRP A 34 -0.91 -5.45 -1.73
CA TRP A 34 -0.65 -4.40 -0.75
C TRP A 34 -0.40 -4.95 0.66
N ARG A 35 -1.05 -6.04 1.06
CA ARG A 35 -0.73 -6.76 2.31
C ARG A 35 0.73 -7.19 2.41
N ARG A 36 1.36 -7.56 1.29
CA ARG A 36 2.79 -7.94 1.24
C ARG A 36 3.73 -6.73 1.14
N GLN A 37 3.20 -5.55 0.87
CA GLN A 37 3.98 -4.31 0.72
C GLN A 37 4.01 -3.46 2.00
N SER A 38 3.39 -3.87 3.11
CA SER A 38 3.32 -3.07 4.33
C SER A 38 4.70 -2.56 4.79
N GLY A 39 5.71 -3.43 4.82
CA GLY A 39 7.08 -3.05 5.18
C GLY A 39 7.72 -2.04 4.21
N ASN A 40 7.46 -2.16 2.91
CA ASN A 40 7.98 -1.22 1.91
C ASN A 40 7.32 0.16 2.06
N VAL A 41 6.01 0.20 2.30
CA VAL A 41 5.27 1.43 2.54
C VAL A 41 5.73 2.10 3.85
N TRP A 42 5.96 1.30 4.89
CA TRP A 42 6.53 1.79 6.15
C TRP A 42 7.92 2.41 5.98
N ASN A 43 8.80 1.76 5.21
CA ASN A 43 10.13 2.31 4.90
C ASN A 43 10.04 3.63 4.13
N GLN A 44 9.07 3.78 3.21
CA GLN A 44 8.84 5.05 2.50
C GLN A 44 8.37 6.16 3.44
N TYR A 45 7.49 5.84 4.39
CA TYR A 45 7.07 6.77 5.44
C TYR A 45 8.27 7.23 6.31
N GLN A 46 9.08 6.29 6.80
CA GLN A 46 10.30 6.61 7.55
C GLN A 46 11.27 7.48 6.74
N GLY A 47 11.42 7.21 5.44
CA GLY A 47 12.19 8.04 4.54
C GLY A 47 11.65 9.47 4.43
N ALA A 48 10.32 9.63 4.32
CA ALA A 48 9.68 10.94 4.29
C ALA A 48 9.88 11.73 5.59
N LEU A 49 9.77 11.07 6.75
CA LEU A 49 10.10 11.68 8.04
C LEU A 49 11.57 12.09 8.11
N GLY A 50 12.48 11.23 7.63
CA GLY A 50 13.91 11.54 7.56
C GLY A 50 14.18 12.79 6.73
N GLN A 51 13.50 12.96 5.59
CA GLN A 51 13.61 14.17 4.76
C GLN A 51 13.10 15.42 5.48
N GLN A 52 12.02 15.32 6.27
CA GLN A 52 11.53 16.45 7.08
C GLN A 52 12.54 16.86 8.15
N VAL A 53 13.14 15.88 8.84
CA VAL A 53 14.18 16.10 9.85
C VAL A 53 15.42 16.75 9.21
N LEU A 54 15.86 16.23 8.06
CA LEU A 54 17.00 16.78 7.32
C LEU A 54 16.74 18.19 6.79
N GLY A 55 15.48 18.51 6.47
CA GLY A 55 15.04 19.86 6.11
C GLY A 55 14.99 20.85 7.28
N GLY A 56 15.35 20.43 8.50
CA GLY A 56 15.34 21.27 9.69
C GLY A 56 13.96 21.42 10.35
N GLY A 57 12.96 20.64 9.92
CA GLY A 57 11.62 20.62 10.49
C GLY A 57 11.45 19.53 11.54
N VAL A 58 10.56 19.76 12.52
CA VAL A 58 10.11 18.69 13.42
C VAL A 58 9.15 17.79 12.64
N PRO A 59 9.43 16.47 12.53
CA PRO A 59 8.54 15.55 11.84
C PRO A 59 7.21 15.47 12.60
N ASN A 60 6.14 15.88 11.95
CA ASN A 60 4.78 15.92 12.50
C ASN A 60 3.78 15.13 11.68
N MET A 61 4.23 14.49 10.59
CA MET A 61 3.40 13.65 9.75
C MET A 61 3.09 12.34 10.47
N MET A 62 1.82 12.05 10.71
CA MET A 62 1.40 10.75 11.21
C MET A 62 1.39 9.73 10.06
N PHE A 63 1.56 8.45 10.40
CA PHE A 63 1.47 7.38 9.40
C PHE A 63 0.09 7.35 8.73
N GLY A 64 -0.97 7.71 9.47
CA GLY A 64 -2.30 7.80 8.91
C GLY A 64 -2.46 8.87 7.84
N ASP A 65 -1.87 10.04 8.05
CA ASP A 65 -1.85 11.12 7.06
C ASP A 65 -1.06 10.73 5.81
N PHE A 66 0.07 10.04 6.01
CA PHE A 66 0.86 9.49 4.92
C PHE A 66 0.04 8.52 4.06
N LEU A 67 -0.66 7.57 4.68
CA LEU A 67 -1.47 6.59 3.95
C LEU A 67 -2.68 7.21 3.24
N ASN A 68 -3.29 8.26 3.81
CA ASN A 68 -4.34 9.02 3.13
C ASN A 68 -3.87 9.66 1.82
N GLN A 69 -2.60 10.04 1.75
CA GLN A 69 -2.00 10.65 0.57
C GLN A 69 -1.32 9.61 -0.34
N TYR A 70 -1.21 8.36 0.11
CA TYR A 70 -0.47 7.33 -0.60
C TYR A 70 -1.24 6.86 -1.86
N PRO A 71 -0.64 6.95 -3.06
CA PRO A 71 -1.36 6.71 -4.31
C PRO A 71 -1.43 5.21 -4.65
N PHE A 72 -2.11 4.42 -3.82
CA PHE A 72 -2.25 2.96 -3.96
C PHE A 72 -2.71 2.52 -5.36
N ALA A 73 -3.77 3.14 -5.87
CA ALA A 73 -4.33 2.77 -7.17
C ALA A 73 -3.37 3.08 -8.34
N LYS A 74 -2.65 4.20 -8.25
CA LYS A 74 -1.68 4.62 -9.27
C LYS A 74 -0.52 3.63 -9.33
N TYR A 75 0.12 3.35 -8.20
CA TYR A 75 1.20 2.36 -8.15
C TYR A 75 0.76 0.99 -8.63
N TRP A 76 -0.43 0.55 -8.23
CA TRP A 76 -0.98 -0.71 -8.72
C TRP A 76 -1.17 -0.73 -10.24
N SER A 77 -1.65 0.38 -10.83
CA SER A 77 -1.86 0.47 -12.28
C SER A 77 -0.56 0.45 -13.09
N GLU A 78 0.54 0.93 -12.50
CA GLU A 78 1.88 0.95 -13.09
C GLU A 78 2.57 -0.43 -13.03
N LEU A 79 2.09 -1.35 -12.19
CA LEU A 79 2.65 -2.70 -12.10
C LEU A 79 2.41 -3.51 -13.38
N SER A 80 3.35 -4.38 -13.71
CA SER A 80 3.17 -5.36 -14.79
C SER A 80 1.94 -6.27 -14.52
N PRO A 81 1.25 -6.77 -15.56
CA PRO A 81 0.14 -7.72 -15.38
C PRO A 81 0.54 -8.95 -14.54
N ALA A 82 1.77 -9.45 -14.72
CA ALA A 82 2.30 -10.57 -13.93
C ALA A 82 2.40 -10.25 -12.44
N SER A 83 2.90 -9.05 -12.08
CA SER A 83 2.97 -8.58 -10.70
C SER A 83 1.60 -8.39 -10.05
N ARG A 84 0.56 -8.15 -10.87
CA ARG A 84 -0.83 -8.03 -10.44
C ARG A 84 -1.56 -9.38 -10.30
N GLY A 85 -0.86 -10.50 -10.58
CA GLY A 85 -1.45 -11.84 -10.59
C GLY A 85 -2.30 -12.14 -11.83
N ILE A 86 -2.23 -11.29 -12.87
CA ILE A 86 -2.88 -11.54 -14.15
C ILE A 86 -1.93 -12.39 -14.98
N ASN A 87 -2.11 -13.71 -14.96
CA ASN A 87 -1.43 -14.61 -15.89
C ASN A 87 -1.99 -14.37 -17.31
N MET A 88 -1.26 -13.65 -18.16
CA MET A 88 -1.61 -13.48 -19.58
C MET A 88 -1.60 -14.80 -20.37
N GLY A 89 -1.19 -15.92 -19.76
CA GLY A 89 -1.17 -17.26 -20.39
C GLY A 89 -2.54 -17.87 -20.69
N ALA A 90 -3.64 -17.30 -20.18
CA ALA A 90 -5.00 -17.80 -20.46
C ALA A 90 -5.60 -17.27 -21.78
N LEU A 91 -4.91 -16.36 -22.48
CA LEU A 91 -5.38 -15.75 -23.74
C LEU A 91 -4.59 -16.17 -24.97
N SER A 92 -3.73 -17.19 -24.88
CA SER A 92 -3.23 -17.87 -26.07
C SER A 92 -4.20 -19.01 -26.41
N PRO A 93 -5.16 -18.86 -27.34
CA PRO A 93 -5.77 -20.02 -27.94
C PRO A 93 -4.64 -20.75 -28.65
N GLY A 94 -4.14 -21.81 -28.02
CA GLY A 94 -3.26 -22.76 -28.69
C GLY A 94 -4.01 -23.22 -29.93
N LEU A 95 -3.57 -22.75 -31.09
CA LEU A 95 -4.06 -23.19 -32.39
C LEU A 95 -3.78 -24.69 -32.47
N LEU A 96 -4.75 -25.50 -32.01
CA LEU A 96 -4.85 -26.93 -32.22
C LEU A 96 -5.17 -27.15 -33.71
N TRP A 97 -4.23 -26.83 -34.59
CA TRP A 97 -4.22 -27.44 -35.92
C TRP A 97 -3.64 -28.83 -35.76
N ARG A 98 -4.55 -29.80 -35.65
CA ARG A 98 -4.30 -31.20 -36.02
C ARG A 98 -3.57 -31.22 -37.37
N MET A 99 -2.35 -31.76 -37.40
CA MET A 99 -1.78 -32.46 -38.55
C MET A 99 -1.43 -33.87 -38.09
#